data_AF-A0A7U7HDM0-F1
#
_entry.id   AF-A0A7U7HDM0-F1
#
_cell.length_a   1.000
_cell.length_b   1.000
_cell.length_c   1.000
_cell.angle_alpha   90.00
_cell.angle_beta   90.00
_cell.angle_gamma   90.00
#
_symmetry.space_group_name_H-M   'P 1'
#
loop_
_entity.id
_entity.type
_entity.pdbx_description
1 polymer ?
#
loop_
_entity_poly.entity_id
_entity_poly.type
_entity_poly.pdbx_seq_one_letter_code
_entity_poly.pdbx_strand_id
1 'polypeptide(L)'
;MPFSNLIKNSLRKIYLILIKNYKPLDNPLSIKLVPIIAVLPFAGFIYLVSYMFKFGIGYDSLYFNVNDCITVLYQKGILFYMVILFIAGASLPLISVIINFFRQDEEREEFKNWQVLLVSILYLGIIIFTFYKLKTIPQEGIFWLSFTMLLATLVYLFKSKIEGLLLSVICFTSFCILYAINDAENRKIEKLKFDIVIKEERRPLKILSETDSCQYLIKKTSDYIFIMNYCENKVKTYPASDLKFISFTPKK
;
A
#
# COMPACT_ATOMS: atom_id res chain seq x y z
N MET A 1 -38.33 48.55 -10.99
CA MET A 1 -37.32 48.43 -9.90
C MET A 1 -37.36 47.07 -9.15
N PRO A 2 -37.34 45.88 -9.80
CA PRO A 2 -37.34 44.58 -9.11
C PRO A 2 -35.94 44.02 -8.79
N PHE A 3 -34.89 44.53 -9.44
CA PHE A 3 -33.54 43.96 -9.39
C PHE A 3 -32.81 44.22 -8.06
N SER A 4 -33.06 45.36 -7.40
CA SER A 4 -32.38 45.70 -6.14
C SER A 4 -32.88 44.87 -4.95
N ASN A 5 -34.15 44.44 -4.96
CA ASN A 5 -34.72 43.60 -3.90
C ASN A 5 -34.19 42.17 -3.93
N LEU A 6 -33.87 41.65 -5.13
CA LEU A 6 -33.28 40.33 -5.32
C LEU A 6 -31.85 40.28 -4.76
N ILE A 7 -31.05 41.31 -5.04
CA ILE A 7 -29.68 41.45 -4.51
C ILE A 7 -29.71 41.58 -2.99
N LYS A 8 -30.64 42.38 -2.45
CA LYS A 8 -30.77 42.59 -1.00
C LYS A 8 -31.16 41.30 -0.27
N ASN A 9 -32.01 40.47 -0.86
CA ASN A 9 -32.38 39.17 -0.28
C ASN A 9 -31.24 38.15 -0.34
N SER A 10 -30.47 38.12 -1.42
CA SER A 10 -29.28 37.25 -1.53
C SER A 10 -28.20 37.64 -0.53
N LEU A 11 -27.92 38.93 -0.36
CA LEU A 11 -26.97 39.43 0.65
C LEU A 11 -27.43 39.11 2.08
N ARG A 12 -28.73 39.21 2.36
CA ARG A 12 -29.29 38.83 3.67
C ARG A 12 -29.14 37.33 3.95
N LYS A 13 -29.32 36.46 2.95
CA LYS A 13 -29.08 35.01 3.11
C LYS A 13 -27.61 34.70 3.42
N ILE A 14 -26.68 35.34 2.71
CA ILE A 14 -25.24 35.17 2.93
C ILE A 14 -24.85 35.65 4.33
N TYR A 15 -25.34 36.82 4.75
CA TYR A 15 -25.12 37.37 6.09
C TYR A 15 -25.62 36.43 7.19
N LEU A 16 -26.80 35.82 7.01
CA LEU A 16 -27.35 34.84 7.96
C LEU A 16 -26.54 33.54 8.03
N ILE A 17 -25.93 33.11 6.91
CA ILE A 17 -25.03 31.96 6.88
C ILE A 17 -23.72 32.28 7.62
N LEU A 18 -23.18 33.49 7.46
CA LEU A 18 -21.93 33.92 8.07
C LEU A 18 -22.02 34.15 9.59
N ILE A 19 -23.20 34.53 10.10
CA ILE A 19 -23.42 34.74 11.55
C ILE A 19 -23.81 33.47 12.28
N LYS A 20 -24.23 32.42 11.56
CA LYS A 20 -24.60 31.17 12.20
C LYS A 20 -23.35 30.57 12.86
N ASN A 21 -23.34 30.51 14.19
CA ASN A 21 -22.25 29.93 14.96
C ASN A 21 -21.88 28.55 14.39
N TYR A 22 -20.61 28.38 14.04
CA TYR A 22 -20.09 27.13 13.52
C TYR A 22 -20.37 26.01 14.53
N LYS A 23 -21.18 25.03 14.12
CA LYS A 23 -21.34 23.77 14.85
C LYS A 23 -20.48 22.73 14.13
N PRO A 24 -19.39 22.23 14.76
CA PRO A 24 -18.66 21.10 14.19
C PRO A 24 -19.61 19.92 14.03
N LEU A 25 -19.45 19.13 12.96
CA LEU A 25 -20.17 17.85 12.83
C LEU A 25 -19.84 16.98 14.04
N ASP A 26 -20.85 16.41 14.70
CA ASP A 26 -20.71 15.53 15.88
C ASP A 26 -19.85 14.27 15.61
N ASN A 27 -19.49 14.01 14.35
CA ASN A 27 -18.58 12.96 13.92
C ASN A 27 -17.66 13.47 12.80
N PRO A 28 -16.54 14.15 13.11
CA PRO A 28 -15.62 14.58 12.09
C PRO A 28 -15.04 13.34 11.37
N LEU A 29 -15.13 13.35 10.05
CA LEU A 29 -14.65 12.32 9.12
C LEU A 29 -13.20 11.87 9.42
N SER A 30 -12.41 12.76 10.03
CA SER A 30 -11.05 12.53 10.51
C SER A 30 -10.92 11.36 11.49
N ILE A 31 -11.86 11.17 12.43
CA ILE A 31 -11.76 10.15 13.48
C ILE A 31 -12.00 8.74 12.90
N LYS A 32 -12.87 8.62 11.88
CA LYS A 32 -13.15 7.35 11.19
C LYS A 32 -12.01 6.87 10.28
N LEU A 33 -11.11 7.77 9.86
CA LEU A 33 -9.96 7.46 9.02
C LEU A 33 -8.73 6.99 9.82
N VAL A 34 -8.68 7.26 11.13
CA VAL A 34 -7.57 6.87 12.02
C VAL A 34 -7.22 5.38 11.95
N PRO A 35 -8.17 4.42 11.93
CA PRO A 35 -7.85 3.00 11.83
C PRO A 35 -7.19 2.65 10.49
N ILE A 36 -7.62 3.29 9.40
CA ILE A 36 -7.10 3.05 8.05
C ILE A 36 -5.64 3.55 7.96
N ILE A 37 -5.34 4.67 8.62
CA ILE A 37 -3.99 5.23 8.72
C ILE A 37 -3.06 4.29 9.50
N ALA A 38 -3.56 3.59 10.52
CA ALA A 38 -2.76 2.64 11.32
C ALA A 38 -2.51 1.30 10.59
N VAL A 39 -3.44 0.84 9.76
CA VAL A 39 -3.31 -0.41 8.99
C VAL A 39 -2.24 -0.30 7.90
N LEU A 40 -2.04 0.90 7.34
CA LEU A 40 -1.08 1.14 6.26
C LEU A 40 0.36 0.77 6.69
N PRO A 41 0.97 1.37 7.73
CA PRO A 41 2.30 1.00 8.19
C PRO A 41 2.46 -0.49 8.49
N PHE A 42 1.41 -1.16 8.98
CA PHE A 42 1.43 -2.60 9.26
C PHE A 42 1.59 -3.43 7.98
N ALA A 43 0.96 -3.04 6.88
CA ALA A 43 1.15 -3.67 5.57
C ALA A 43 2.58 -3.49 5.06
N GLY A 44 3.14 -2.29 5.21
CA GLY A 44 4.55 -2.00 4.88
C GLY A 44 5.51 -2.84 5.71
N PHE A 45 5.21 -3.03 6.99
CA PHE A 45 5.96 -3.89 7.90
C PHE A 45 5.91 -5.36 7.48
N ILE A 46 4.72 -5.93 7.24
CA ILE A 46 4.56 -7.33 6.78
C ILE A 46 5.37 -7.56 5.51
N TYR A 47 5.29 -6.62 4.55
CA TYR A 47 6.06 -6.70 3.33
C TYR A 47 7.57 -6.70 3.62
N LEU A 48 8.06 -5.77 4.44
CA LEU A 48 9.50 -5.63 4.73
C LEU A 48 10.06 -6.88 5.42
N VAL A 49 9.36 -7.40 6.42
CA VAL A 49 9.74 -8.63 7.11
C VAL A 49 9.82 -9.80 6.13
N SER A 50 8.76 -10.00 5.33
CA SER A 50 8.67 -11.09 4.37
C SER A 50 9.75 -10.99 3.28
N TYR A 51 10.04 -9.77 2.83
CA TYR A 51 11.07 -9.48 1.83
C TYR A 51 12.47 -9.84 2.35
N MET A 52 12.81 -9.38 3.56
CA MET A 52 14.13 -9.61 4.14
C MET A 52 14.35 -11.05 4.57
N PHE A 53 13.29 -11.73 5.01
CA PHE A 53 13.35 -13.15 5.35
C PHE A 53 13.84 -14.01 4.18
N LYS A 54 13.52 -13.63 2.93
CA LYS A 54 14.05 -14.30 1.74
C LYS A 54 15.56 -14.17 1.56
N PHE A 55 16.21 -13.24 2.24
CA PHE A 55 17.67 -13.09 2.28
C PHE A 55 18.29 -13.70 3.55
N GLY A 56 17.52 -14.43 4.36
CA GLY A 56 17.99 -15.04 5.61
C GLY A 56 18.16 -14.04 6.75
N ILE A 57 17.62 -12.83 6.63
CA ILE A 57 17.67 -11.81 7.68
C ILE A 57 16.47 -12.03 8.60
N GLY A 58 16.74 -12.50 9.82
CA GLY A 58 15.72 -12.75 10.83
C GLY A 58 15.17 -11.45 11.42
N TYR A 59 13.99 -11.55 12.06
CA TYR A 59 13.29 -10.41 12.66
C TYR A 59 14.17 -9.60 13.62
N ASP A 60 14.98 -10.28 14.44
CA ASP A 60 15.83 -9.65 15.46
C ASP A 60 16.95 -8.78 14.88
N SER A 61 17.22 -8.94 13.58
CA SER A 61 18.23 -8.18 12.82
C SER A 61 17.61 -7.17 11.86
N LEU A 62 16.29 -6.96 11.93
CA LEU A 62 15.58 -5.95 11.17
C LEU A 62 15.62 -4.60 11.90
N TYR A 63 16.44 -3.70 11.38
CA TYR A 63 16.46 -2.31 11.79
C TYR A 63 15.53 -1.50 10.87
N PHE A 64 14.22 -1.52 11.16
CA PHE A 64 13.23 -0.75 10.41
C PHE A 64 12.53 0.27 11.29
N ASN A 65 12.37 1.47 10.74
CA ASN A 65 11.52 2.49 11.32
C ASN A 65 10.15 2.50 10.62
N VAL A 66 9.16 3.13 11.24
CA VAL A 66 7.83 3.37 10.66
C VAL A 66 7.97 4.10 9.31
N ASN A 67 8.95 5.00 9.19
CA ASN A 67 9.26 5.68 7.93
C ASN A 67 9.65 4.73 6.80
N ASP A 68 10.33 3.61 7.09
CA ASP A 68 10.67 2.61 6.07
C ASP A 68 9.43 1.86 5.59
N CYS A 69 8.51 1.57 6.52
CA CYS A 69 7.22 0.95 6.21
C CYS A 69 6.39 1.88 5.31
N ILE A 70 6.31 3.17 5.65
CA ILE A 70 5.62 4.18 4.82
C ILE A 70 6.31 4.35 3.47
N THR A 71 7.64 4.37 3.43
CA THR A 71 8.42 4.53 2.18
C THR A 71 8.14 3.38 1.21
N VAL A 72 8.09 2.14 1.71
CA VAL A 72 7.70 0.99 0.89
C VAL A 72 6.30 1.15 0.34
N LEU A 73 5.34 1.55 1.18
CA LEU A 73 3.97 1.77 0.74
C LEU A 73 3.91 2.89 -0.29
N TYR A 74 4.75 3.92 -0.20
CA TYR A 74 4.80 4.97 -1.21
C TYR A 74 5.38 4.45 -2.53
N GLN A 75 6.55 3.79 -2.48
CA GLN A 75 7.24 3.26 -3.66
C GLN A 75 6.42 2.20 -4.40
N LYS A 76 5.66 1.40 -3.67
CA LYS A 76 4.80 0.33 -4.20
C LYS A 76 3.32 0.73 -4.20
N GLY A 77 3.03 2.01 -3.95
CA GLY A 77 1.72 2.50 -3.52
C GLY A 77 0.63 2.36 -4.53
N ILE A 78 0.93 2.47 -5.82
CA ILE A 78 -0.05 2.24 -6.88
C ILE A 78 -0.62 0.82 -6.78
N LEU A 79 0.21 -0.15 -6.44
CA LEU A 79 -0.17 -1.56 -6.39
C LEU A 79 -0.97 -1.88 -5.12
N PHE A 80 -0.52 -1.37 -3.97
CA PHE A 80 -1.30 -1.43 -2.72
C PHE A 80 -2.63 -0.69 -2.84
N TYR A 81 -2.65 0.47 -3.49
CA TYR A 81 -3.85 1.27 -3.73
C TYR A 81 -4.84 0.53 -4.63
N MET A 82 -4.39 -0.13 -5.69
CA MET A 82 -5.26 -0.96 -6.54
C MET A 82 -5.92 -2.11 -5.75
N VAL A 83 -5.17 -2.77 -4.86
CA VAL A 83 -5.71 -3.86 -4.02
C VAL A 83 -6.65 -3.33 -2.95
N ILE A 84 -6.33 -2.21 -2.32
CA ILE A 84 -7.20 -1.57 -1.32
C ILE A 84 -8.48 -1.06 -1.99
N LEU A 85 -8.38 -0.41 -3.15
CA LEU A 85 -9.55 -0.01 -3.95
C LEU A 85 -10.42 -1.19 -4.36
N PHE A 86 -9.86 -2.39 -4.46
CA PHE A 86 -10.64 -3.58 -4.75
C PHE A 86 -11.34 -4.16 -3.51
N ILE A 87 -10.64 -4.22 -2.37
CA ILE A 87 -11.27 -4.56 -1.08
C ILE A 87 -12.38 -3.55 -0.77
N ALA A 88 -12.14 -2.27 -1.01
CA ALA A 88 -13.11 -1.19 -0.86
C ALA A 88 -14.14 -1.13 -2.02
N GLY A 89 -13.80 -1.63 -3.22
CA GLY A 89 -14.65 -1.64 -4.41
C GLY A 89 -15.65 -2.78 -4.42
N ALA A 90 -15.27 -3.95 -3.90
CA ALA A 90 -16.22 -4.98 -3.46
C ALA A 90 -17.17 -4.45 -2.37
N SER A 91 -16.75 -3.38 -1.68
CA SER A 91 -17.57 -2.59 -0.78
C SER A 91 -18.23 -1.36 -1.44
N LEU A 92 -18.41 -1.29 -2.76
CA LEU A 92 -19.27 -0.27 -3.39
C LEU A 92 -20.66 -0.10 -2.75
N PRO A 93 -21.34 -1.14 -2.21
CA PRO A 93 -22.53 -0.91 -1.37
C PRO A 93 -22.22 -0.22 -0.02
N LEU A 94 -21.00 -0.27 0.51
CA LEU A 94 -20.55 0.59 1.62
C LEU A 94 -20.27 2.02 1.17
N ILE A 95 -19.76 2.26 -0.04
CA ILE A 95 -19.64 3.62 -0.60
C ILE A 95 -21.03 4.23 -0.80
N SER A 96 -22.03 3.45 -1.24
CA SER A 96 -23.42 3.94 -1.28
C SER A 96 -23.97 4.21 0.12
N VAL A 97 -23.64 3.39 1.12
CA VAL A 97 -23.96 3.69 2.53
C VAL A 97 -23.28 4.96 3.02
N ILE A 98 -22.03 5.24 2.62
CA ILE A 98 -21.32 6.48 2.97
C ILE A 98 -21.94 7.69 2.24
N ILE A 99 -22.26 7.57 0.95
CA ILE A 99 -22.92 8.62 0.15
C ILE A 99 -24.34 8.88 0.69
N ASN A 100 -25.08 7.84 1.04
CA ASN A 100 -26.41 7.92 1.68
C ASN A 100 -26.32 8.40 3.15
N PHE A 101 -25.16 8.31 3.80
CA PHE A 101 -24.91 8.92 5.10
C PHE A 101 -24.67 10.43 4.98
N PHE A 102 -24.19 10.91 3.82
CA PHE A 102 -24.04 12.35 3.53
C PHE A 102 -25.26 12.98 2.85
N ARG A 103 -26.08 12.21 2.13
CA ARG A 103 -27.38 12.66 1.59
C ARG A 103 -28.45 12.48 2.66
N GLN A 104 -28.80 13.59 3.31
CA GLN A 104 -29.68 13.56 4.47
C GLN A 104 -31.15 13.29 4.15
N ASP A 105 -31.57 13.31 2.88
CA ASP A 105 -32.92 12.96 2.46
C ASP A 105 -32.89 12.44 1.01
N GLU A 106 -33.88 11.60 0.69
CA GLU A 106 -34.22 10.96 -0.60
C GLU A 106 -33.59 9.57 -0.85
N GLU A 107 -34.47 8.56 -0.74
CA GLU A 107 -34.38 7.17 -1.21
C GLU A 107 -32.98 6.52 -1.16
N ARG A 108 -32.75 5.75 -0.09
CA ARG A 108 -31.61 4.82 -0.03
C ARG A 108 -31.77 3.77 -1.12
N GLU A 109 -31.08 3.93 -2.24
CA GLU A 109 -30.94 2.84 -3.21
C GLU A 109 -30.16 1.68 -2.56
N GLU A 110 -30.86 0.66 -2.11
CA GLU A 110 -30.26 -0.60 -1.68
C GLU A 110 -29.90 -1.41 -2.93
N PHE A 111 -28.61 -1.47 -3.24
CA PHE A 111 -28.10 -2.36 -4.28
C PHE A 111 -28.41 -3.81 -3.90
N LYS A 112 -29.00 -4.56 -4.83
CA LYS A 112 -29.24 -6.00 -4.63
C LYS A 112 -27.90 -6.72 -4.55
N ASN A 113 -27.76 -7.69 -3.64
CA ASN A 113 -26.52 -8.48 -3.48
C ASN A 113 -25.98 -9.05 -4.80
N TRP A 114 -26.86 -9.44 -5.73
CA TRP A 114 -26.44 -9.92 -7.06
C TRP A 114 -25.74 -8.85 -7.92
N GLN A 115 -26.20 -7.59 -7.86
CA GLN A 115 -25.55 -6.47 -8.56
C GLN A 115 -24.15 -6.23 -8.00
N VAL A 116 -24.00 -6.27 -6.67
CA VAL A 116 -22.71 -6.15 -6.00
C VAL A 116 -21.76 -7.29 -6.38
N LEU A 117 -22.28 -8.51 -6.43
CA LEU A 117 -21.51 -9.69 -6.82
C LEU A 117 -21.00 -9.58 -8.27
N LEU A 118 -21.87 -9.17 -9.20
CA LEU A 118 -21.50 -9.02 -10.61
C LEU A 118 -20.40 -7.97 -10.80
N VAL A 119 -20.53 -6.82 -10.14
CA VAL A 119 -19.49 -5.77 -10.15
C VAL A 119 -18.19 -6.29 -9.54
N SER A 120 -18.26 -7.02 -8.43
CA SER A 120 -17.09 -7.60 -7.77
C SER A 120 -16.35 -8.59 -8.68
N ILE A 121 -17.07 -9.42 -9.44
CA ILE A 121 -16.49 -10.36 -10.41
C ILE A 121 -15.79 -9.61 -11.56
N LEU A 122 -16.39 -8.54 -12.09
CA LEU A 122 -15.77 -7.73 -13.14
C LEU A 122 -14.45 -7.12 -12.67
N TYR A 123 -14.44 -6.50 -11.48
CA TYR A 123 -13.22 -5.95 -10.91
C TYR A 123 -12.16 -7.02 -10.61
N LEU A 124 -12.57 -8.21 -10.16
CA LEU A 124 -11.67 -9.34 -9.95
C LEU A 124 -10.94 -9.70 -11.25
N GLY A 125 -11.67 -9.74 -12.36
CA GLY A 125 -11.10 -9.99 -13.69
C GLY A 125 -10.04 -8.97 -14.10
N ILE A 126 -10.29 -7.67 -13.88
CA ILE A 126 -9.34 -6.59 -14.17
C ILE A 126 -8.04 -6.77 -13.37
N ILE A 127 -8.15 -7.19 -12.11
CA ILE A 127 -6.98 -7.35 -11.22
C ILE A 127 -6.17 -8.58 -11.57
N ILE A 128 -6.84 -9.71 -11.81
CA ILE A 128 -6.18 -10.93 -12.30
C ILE A 128 -5.40 -10.59 -13.56
N PHE A 129 -6.04 -9.91 -14.52
CA PHE A 129 -5.38 -9.48 -15.75
C PHE A 129 -4.17 -8.58 -15.47
N THR A 130 -4.33 -7.60 -14.57
CA THR A 130 -3.26 -6.66 -14.19
C THR A 130 -2.08 -7.39 -13.56
N PHE A 131 -2.31 -8.26 -12.58
CA PHE A 131 -1.25 -9.04 -11.93
C PHE A 131 -0.56 -9.99 -12.88
N TYR A 132 -1.31 -10.63 -13.77
CA TYR A 132 -0.77 -11.50 -14.78
C TYR A 132 0.14 -10.73 -15.76
N LYS A 133 -0.32 -9.56 -16.23
CA LYS A 133 0.44 -8.75 -17.19
C LYS A 133 1.70 -8.13 -16.58
N LEU A 134 1.60 -7.64 -15.34
CA LEU A 134 2.71 -7.00 -14.63
C LEU A 134 3.66 -7.98 -13.95
N LYS A 135 3.36 -9.30 -13.96
CA LYS A 135 4.15 -10.37 -13.31
C LYS A 135 4.48 -10.05 -11.85
N THR A 136 3.54 -9.40 -11.18
CA THR A 136 3.74 -8.85 -9.84
C THR A 136 3.85 -9.94 -8.77
N ILE A 137 3.12 -11.04 -8.96
CA ILE A 137 3.02 -12.20 -8.06
C ILE A 137 3.05 -13.46 -8.92
N PRO A 138 3.55 -14.61 -8.41
CA PRO A 138 3.47 -15.89 -9.11
C PRO A 138 2.02 -16.24 -9.51
N GLN A 139 1.86 -16.93 -10.64
CA GLN A 139 0.54 -17.28 -11.18
C GLN A 139 -0.32 -18.08 -10.20
N GLU A 140 0.28 -19.02 -9.48
CA GLU A 140 -0.39 -19.78 -8.42
C GLU A 140 -0.91 -18.87 -7.30
N GLY A 141 -0.12 -17.86 -6.91
CA GLY A 141 -0.51 -16.86 -5.92
C GLY A 141 -1.69 -16.01 -6.40
N ILE A 142 -1.74 -15.66 -7.69
CA ILE A 142 -2.88 -14.94 -8.28
C ILE A 142 -4.15 -15.77 -8.13
N PHE A 143 -4.12 -17.05 -8.51
CA PHE A 143 -5.27 -17.95 -8.42
C PHE A 143 -5.80 -18.07 -6.97
N TRP A 144 -4.91 -18.34 -6.01
CA TRP A 144 -5.30 -18.47 -4.61
C TRP A 144 -5.86 -17.18 -4.03
N LEU A 145 -5.24 -16.02 -4.31
CA LEU A 145 -5.74 -14.72 -3.87
C LEU A 145 -7.12 -14.41 -4.45
N SER A 146 -7.34 -14.71 -5.73
CA SER A 146 -8.62 -14.50 -6.38
C SER A 146 -9.72 -15.38 -5.79
N PHE A 147 -9.41 -16.64 -5.52
CA PHE A 147 -10.33 -17.56 -4.86
C PHE A 147 -10.69 -17.07 -3.45
N THR A 148 -9.69 -16.67 -2.64
CA THR A 148 -9.95 -16.16 -1.28
C THR A 148 -10.73 -14.85 -1.30
N MET A 149 -10.49 -13.97 -2.27
CA MET A 149 -11.28 -12.74 -2.44
C MET A 149 -12.74 -13.00 -2.78
N LEU A 150 -12.98 -13.93 -3.72
CA LEU A 150 -14.35 -14.30 -4.09
C LEU A 150 -15.08 -14.89 -2.88
N LEU A 151 -14.42 -15.78 -2.14
CA LEU A 151 -14.96 -16.35 -0.91
C LEU A 151 -15.27 -15.27 0.14
N ALA A 152 -14.35 -14.34 0.37
CA ALA A 152 -14.55 -13.22 1.30
C ALA A 152 -15.79 -12.40 0.91
N THR A 153 -15.95 -12.12 -0.38
CA THR A 153 -17.11 -11.39 -0.93
C THR A 153 -18.41 -12.15 -0.71
N LEU A 154 -18.43 -13.46 -0.99
CA LEU A 154 -19.61 -14.30 -0.78
C LEU A 154 -20.01 -14.37 0.70
N VAL A 155 -19.03 -14.57 1.60
CA VAL A 155 -19.27 -14.58 3.05
C VAL A 155 -19.79 -13.22 3.52
N TYR A 156 -19.21 -12.13 3.03
CA TYR A 156 -19.65 -10.77 3.36
C TYR A 156 -21.10 -10.50 2.95
N LEU A 157 -21.49 -10.92 1.74
CA LEU A 157 -22.82 -10.66 1.18
C LEU A 157 -23.92 -11.57 1.73
N PHE A 158 -23.62 -12.86 1.94
CA PHE A 158 -24.66 -13.87 2.19
C PHE A 158 -24.62 -14.46 3.60
N LYS A 159 -23.55 -14.27 4.38
CA LYS A 159 -23.39 -14.90 5.69
C LYS A 159 -23.17 -13.90 6.83
N SER A 160 -22.02 -13.24 6.86
CA SER A 160 -21.63 -12.33 7.94
C SER A 160 -20.66 -11.29 7.44
N LYS A 161 -21.00 -10.02 7.65
CA LYS A 161 -20.15 -8.88 7.28
C LYS A 161 -18.81 -8.93 8.01
N ILE A 162 -18.81 -9.30 9.30
CA ILE A 162 -17.60 -9.34 10.12
C ILE A 162 -16.66 -10.45 9.63
N GLU A 163 -17.19 -11.66 9.38
CA GLU A 163 -16.39 -12.78 8.86
C GLU A 163 -15.82 -12.48 7.48
N GLY A 164 -16.63 -11.87 6.60
CA GLY A 164 -16.19 -11.45 5.27
C GLY A 164 -15.04 -10.42 5.34
N LEU A 165 -15.16 -9.43 6.23
CA LEU A 165 -14.08 -8.45 6.47
C LEU A 165 -12.80 -9.09 7.01
N LEU A 166 -12.91 -10.04 7.95
CA LEU A 166 -11.76 -10.78 8.45
C LEU A 166 -11.06 -11.58 7.34
N LEU A 167 -11.83 -12.25 6.48
CA LEU A 167 -11.29 -12.94 5.30
C LEU A 167 -10.61 -11.97 4.32
N SER A 168 -11.14 -10.76 4.14
CA SER A 168 -10.49 -9.72 3.32
C SER A 168 -9.15 -9.27 3.92
N VAL A 169 -9.04 -9.12 5.24
CA VAL A 169 -7.78 -8.80 5.93
C VAL A 169 -6.74 -9.92 5.75
N ILE A 170 -7.17 -11.17 5.87
CA ILE A 170 -6.31 -12.35 5.63
C ILE A 170 -5.83 -12.33 4.18
N CYS A 171 -6.73 -12.12 3.22
CA CYS A 171 -6.38 -12.06 1.80
C CYS A 171 -5.37 -10.94 1.51
N PHE A 172 -5.58 -9.75 2.09
CA PHE A 172 -4.66 -8.63 1.94
C PHE A 172 -3.28 -8.92 2.53
N THR A 173 -3.23 -9.55 3.70
CA THR A 173 -1.97 -9.95 4.35
C THR A 173 -1.22 -10.96 3.49
N SER A 174 -1.92 -11.99 2.99
CA SER A 174 -1.35 -12.99 2.07
C SER A 174 -0.80 -12.33 0.80
N PHE A 175 -1.51 -11.35 0.24
CA PHE A 175 -1.04 -10.57 -0.88
C PHE A 175 0.28 -9.85 -0.57
N CYS A 176 0.39 -9.18 0.59
CA CYS A 176 1.61 -8.49 1.00
C CYS A 176 2.82 -9.44 1.06
N ILE A 177 2.61 -10.63 1.63
CA ILE A 177 3.64 -11.67 1.77
C ILE A 177 4.07 -12.20 0.40
N LEU A 178 3.12 -12.62 -0.44
CA LEU A 178 3.40 -13.16 -1.77
C LEU A 178 4.11 -12.14 -2.65
N TYR A 179 3.68 -10.88 -2.58
CA TYR A 179 4.32 -9.80 -3.30
C TYR A 179 5.76 -9.57 -2.83
N ALA A 180 5.99 -9.50 -1.51
CA ALA A 180 7.31 -9.32 -0.94
C ALA A 180 8.26 -10.46 -1.32
N ILE A 181 7.78 -11.69 -1.29
CA ILE A 181 8.54 -12.88 -1.72
C ILE A 181 8.94 -12.76 -3.18
N ASN A 182 8.00 -12.45 -4.07
CA ASN A 182 8.28 -12.34 -5.50
C ASN A 182 9.26 -11.20 -5.81
N ASP A 183 9.10 -10.06 -5.15
CA ASP A 183 10.01 -8.91 -5.30
C ASP A 183 11.43 -9.23 -4.80
N ALA A 184 11.55 -10.03 -3.73
CA ALA A 184 12.84 -10.50 -3.25
C ALA A 184 13.51 -11.48 -4.22
N GLU A 185 12.75 -12.43 -4.78
CA GLU A 185 13.28 -13.35 -5.81
C GLU A 185 13.71 -12.60 -7.07
N ASN A 186 12.91 -11.64 -7.54
CA ASN A 186 13.29 -10.78 -8.66
C ASN A 186 14.57 -10.00 -8.36
N ARG A 187 14.74 -9.47 -7.14
CA ARG A 187 15.99 -8.80 -6.73
C ARG A 187 17.20 -9.75 -6.77
N LYS A 188 17.04 -11.02 -6.37
CA LYS A 188 18.11 -12.03 -6.46
C LYS A 188 18.50 -12.37 -7.89
N ILE A 189 17.56 -12.26 -8.84
CA ILE A 189 17.80 -12.46 -10.27
C ILE A 189 18.47 -11.22 -10.88
N GLU A 190 17.91 -10.03 -10.64
CA GLU A 190 18.43 -8.76 -11.17
C GLU A 190 19.83 -8.44 -10.66
N LYS A 191 20.15 -8.84 -9.41
CA LYS A 191 21.42 -8.56 -8.72
C LYS A 191 21.87 -7.12 -8.92
N LEU A 192 21.09 -6.19 -8.39
CA LEU A 192 21.32 -4.75 -8.56
C LEU A 192 22.72 -4.36 -8.04
N LYS A 193 23.55 -3.83 -8.95
CA LYS A 193 24.94 -3.44 -8.69
C LYS A 193 25.17 -2.01 -9.14
N PHE A 194 25.89 -1.27 -8.31
CA PHE A 194 26.32 0.10 -8.56
C PHE A 194 27.37 0.48 -7.51
N ASP A 195 28.00 1.62 -7.73
CA ASP A 195 29.08 2.07 -6.86
C ASP A 195 28.50 2.71 -5.59
N ILE A 196 28.80 2.11 -4.44
CA ILE A 196 28.46 2.66 -3.12
C ILE A 196 29.74 2.87 -2.34
N VAL A 197 29.95 4.11 -1.89
CA VAL A 197 31.12 4.50 -1.11
C VAL A 197 30.68 5.08 0.22
N ILE A 198 31.22 4.55 1.31
CA ILE A 198 30.99 5.02 2.67
C ILE A 198 32.19 5.80 3.21
N LYS A 199 31.92 6.64 4.21
CA LYS A 199 32.91 7.34 5.03
C LYS A 199 33.52 6.32 5.96
N GLU A 200 34.84 6.30 6.02
CA GLU A 200 35.61 5.53 6.99
C GLU A 200 36.78 6.40 7.44
N GLU A 201 37.20 6.24 8.70
CA GLU A 201 38.08 7.20 9.41
C GLU A 201 39.38 7.54 8.66
N ARG A 202 39.91 6.59 7.87
CA ARG A 202 41.18 6.76 7.15
C ARG A 202 40.99 7.11 5.69
N ARG A 203 40.12 6.39 4.98
CA ARG A 203 39.84 6.58 3.55
C ARG A 203 38.44 6.07 3.21
N PRO A 204 37.72 6.70 2.27
CA PRO A 204 36.41 6.21 1.86
C PRO A 204 36.48 4.77 1.35
N LEU A 205 35.61 3.91 1.86
CA LEU A 205 35.53 2.50 1.51
C LEU A 205 34.45 2.26 0.46
N LYS A 206 34.82 1.62 -0.64
CA LYS A 206 33.85 1.17 -1.66
C LYS A 206 33.27 -0.18 -1.22
N ILE A 207 32.00 -0.18 -0.82
CA ILE A 207 31.30 -1.36 -0.29
C ILE A 207 30.48 -2.11 -1.34
N LEU A 208 30.25 -1.49 -2.49
CA LEU A 208 29.65 -2.14 -3.66
C LEU A 208 30.25 -1.53 -4.92
N SER A 209 30.47 -2.36 -5.95
CA SER A 209 30.98 -1.94 -7.26
C SER A 209 30.11 -2.49 -8.36
N GLU A 210 29.97 -1.75 -9.47
CA GLU A 210 29.33 -2.26 -10.70
C GLU A 210 30.00 -3.54 -11.22
N THR A 211 31.32 -3.63 -11.05
CA THR A 211 32.14 -4.77 -11.46
C THR A 211 32.24 -5.88 -10.42
N ASP A 212 31.60 -5.73 -9.25
CA ASP A 212 31.67 -6.73 -8.19
C ASP A 212 31.04 -8.04 -8.67
N SER A 213 31.80 -9.12 -8.68
CA SER A 213 31.29 -10.42 -9.08
C SER A 213 30.37 -10.99 -8.01
N CYS A 214 30.68 -10.80 -6.73
CA CYS A 214 30.16 -11.52 -5.57
C CYS A 214 29.07 -10.79 -4.77
N GLN A 215 28.92 -9.48 -4.96
CA GLN A 215 28.02 -8.66 -4.14
C GLN A 215 26.92 -7.97 -4.95
N TYR A 216 25.76 -7.75 -4.31
CA TYR A 216 24.68 -6.94 -4.87
C TYR A 216 23.85 -6.30 -3.75
N LEU A 217 23.19 -5.18 -4.06
CA LEU A 217 22.32 -4.49 -3.12
C LEU A 217 21.03 -5.30 -2.91
N ILE A 218 20.69 -5.57 -1.65
CA ILE A 218 19.38 -6.08 -1.25
C ILE A 218 18.42 -4.90 -1.16
N LYS A 219 18.70 -3.99 -0.22
CA LYS A 219 17.83 -2.84 0.08
C LYS A 219 18.57 -1.78 0.88
N LYS A 220 18.13 -0.53 0.73
CA LYS A 220 18.47 0.58 1.62
C LYS A 220 17.23 0.97 2.43
N THR A 221 17.42 1.17 3.72
CA THR A 221 16.46 1.73 4.68
C THR A 221 16.91 3.13 5.09
N SER A 222 16.15 3.76 5.98
CA SER A 222 16.50 5.04 6.59
C SER A 222 17.85 4.96 7.32
N ASP A 223 18.08 3.84 8.03
CA ASP A 223 19.22 3.71 8.95
C ASP A 223 20.33 2.78 8.44
N TYR A 224 20.03 1.85 7.53
CA TYR A 224 20.96 0.81 7.08
C TYR A 224 20.91 0.50 5.58
N ILE A 225 22.07 0.07 5.06
CA ILE A 225 22.26 -0.47 3.72
C ILE A 225 22.56 -1.97 3.86
N PHE A 226 21.79 -2.81 3.16
CA PHE A 226 21.91 -4.26 3.19
C PHE A 226 22.47 -4.77 1.85
N ILE A 227 23.63 -5.43 1.92
CA ILE A 227 24.33 -5.98 0.75
C ILE A 227 24.44 -7.49 0.91
N MET A 228 24.02 -8.23 -0.11
CA MET A 228 24.25 -9.67 -0.15
C MET A 228 25.65 -9.93 -0.69
N ASN A 229 26.47 -10.69 0.04
CA ASN A 229 27.64 -11.37 -0.48
C ASN A 229 27.28 -12.83 -0.72
N TYR A 230 26.98 -13.19 -1.97
CA TYR A 230 26.55 -14.55 -2.28
C TYR A 230 27.73 -15.54 -2.32
N CYS A 231 28.97 -15.06 -2.51
CA CYS A 231 30.16 -15.91 -2.45
C CYS A 231 30.45 -16.41 -1.03
N GLU A 232 30.15 -15.59 -0.01
CA GLU A 232 30.27 -15.96 1.41
C GLU A 232 28.95 -16.45 2.02
N ASN A 233 27.85 -16.40 1.24
CA ASN A 233 26.48 -16.60 1.71
C ASN A 233 26.14 -15.79 2.97
N LYS A 234 26.48 -14.49 2.96
CA LYS A 234 26.31 -13.57 4.10
C LYS A 234 25.69 -12.25 3.66
N VAL A 235 24.91 -11.65 4.55
CA VAL A 235 24.44 -10.27 4.42
C VAL A 235 25.36 -9.35 5.20
N LYS A 236 25.92 -8.34 4.53
CA LYS A 236 26.70 -7.26 5.13
C LYS A 236 25.80 -6.04 5.31
N THR A 237 25.86 -5.44 6.49
CA THR A 237 25.07 -4.27 6.86
C THR A 237 25.99 -3.09 7.15
N TYR A 238 25.61 -1.91 6.64
CA TYR A 238 26.35 -0.68 6.83
C TYR A 238 25.39 0.43 7.28
N PRO A 239 25.77 1.32 8.21
CA PRO A 239 24.96 2.47 8.57
C PRO A 239 24.74 3.38 7.37
N ALA A 240 23.51 3.85 7.18
CA ALA A 240 23.17 4.79 6.11
C ALA A 240 23.78 6.19 6.36
N SER A 241 24.07 6.55 7.61
CA SER A 241 24.79 7.77 8.00
C SER A 241 26.18 7.87 7.37
N ASP A 242 26.80 6.72 7.13
CA ASP A 242 28.16 6.62 6.65
C ASP A 242 28.20 6.76 5.13
N LEU A 243 27.06 6.79 4.44
CA LEU A 243 26.99 6.96 3.00
C LEU A 243 27.65 8.28 2.58
N LYS A 244 28.65 8.20 1.69
CA LYS A 244 29.34 9.36 1.12
C LYS A 244 28.75 9.75 -0.22
N PHE A 245 28.71 8.82 -1.16
CA PHE A 245 28.06 9.01 -2.46
C PHE A 245 27.63 7.67 -3.07
N ILE A 246 26.68 7.77 -4.00
CA ILE A 246 26.24 6.68 -4.86
C ILE A 246 26.45 7.12 -6.31
N SER A 247 27.06 6.27 -7.13
CA SER A 247 27.23 6.53 -8.56
C SER A 247 26.78 5.36 -9.41
N PHE A 248 26.25 5.68 -10.59
CA PHE A 248 25.76 4.72 -11.57
C PHE A 248 26.25 5.10 -12.95
N THR A 249 26.64 4.11 -13.74
CA THR A 249 26.93 4.27 -15.16
C THR A 249 25.64 4.08 -15.96
N PRO A 250 25.18 5.08 -16.73
CA PRO A 250 24.02 4.92 -17.59
C PRO A 250 24.25 3.79 -18.60
N LYS A 251 23.31 2.86 -18.71
CA LYS A 251 23.31 1.89 -19.81
C LYS A 251 22.93 2.65 -21.09
N LYS A 252 23.77 2.52 -22.12
CA LYS A 252 23.48 3.03 -23.48
C LYS A 252 22.33 2.26 -24.11
#